data_AF-A0A7T5UXY0-F1
#
_entry.id   AF-A0A7T5UXY0-F1
#
_cell.length_a   1.000
_cell.length_b   1.000
_cell.length_c   1.000
_cell.angle_alpha   90.00
_cell.angle_beta   90.00
_cell.angle_gamma   90.00
#
_symmetry.space_group_name_H-M   'P 1'
#
loop_
_entity.id
_entity.type
_entity.pdbx_description
1 polymer ?
#
loop_
_entity_poly.entity_id
_entity_poly.type
_entity_poly.pdbx_seq_one_letter_code
_entity_poly.pdbx_strand_id
1 'polypeptide(L)'
;MEKNEASDNPDLSAKPQLVFLLLLDGWGVAEKNEANAISNARILNFSKMAKEYPTAILEANALNINARYLILGSGLAVSDETQAIGNDLSSIISGVGLKQLKIFDSERLAALSSFFNGRREERLPGEDWLPISLEDDKQEINVPLAVKRIFRESVKAVKSGKYNFIVAACSALDVKASGGDFADTVKTVEILDRALKSLASEVLDRQGILVISSSSGNAERLKDMATDLPDNNITDNPVPLIIVGDDFKGKTIGLKDAPDGDLSLLAPAGSLSDIAPTILNLMGIEKDAGMSGISLVDGK
;
A
#
# COMPACT_ATOMS: atom_id res chain seq x y z
N MET A 1 36.52 40.36 10.52
CA MET A 1 36.51 38.90 10.44
C MET A 1 35.07 38.48 10.28
N GLU A 2 34.59 38.48 9.05
CA GLU A 2 33.26 37.97 8.71
C GLU A 2 33.38 36.45 8.57
N LYS A 3 32.64 35.71 9.40
CA LYS A 3 32.46 34.27 9.21
C LYS A 3 31.31 34.10 8.24
N ASN A 4 31.64 33.63 7.03
CA ASN A 4 30.66 33.04 6.13
C ASN A 4 30.16 31.73 6.74
N GLU A 5 28.92 31.73 7.20
CA GLU A 5 28.14 30.50 7.39
C GLU A 5 27.71 30.05 5.99
N ALA A 6 28.33 28.97 5.50
CA ALA A 6 27.84 28.26 4.33
C ALA A 6 26.49 27.63 4.70
N SER A 7 25.42 28.14 4.09
CA SER A 7 24.12 27.49 4.12
C SER A 7 24.23 26.15 3.39
N ASP A 8 24.16 25.04 4.13
CA ASP A 8 23.92 23.72 3.58
C ASP A 8 22.50 23.68 2.99
N ASN A 9 22.37 24.17 1.76
CA ASN A 9 21.19 23.95 0.97
C ASN A 9 21.29 22.51 0.43
N PRO A 10 20.33 21.61 0.72
CA PRO A 10 20.37 20.26 0.17
C PRO A 10 20.45 20.35 -1.36
N ASP A 11 21.32 19.54 -1.95
CA ASP A 11 21.54 19.49 -3.39
C ASP A 11 20.26 19.03 -4.11
N LEU A 12 19.43 19.99 -4.52
CA LEU A 12 18.19 19.80 -5.27
C LEU A 12 18.42 19.31 -6.71
N SER A 13 19.66 18.98 -7.11
CA SER A 13 20.00 18.52 -8.46
C SER A 13 19.74 17.02 -8.69
N ALA A 14 19.58 16.23 -7.64
CA ALA A 14 19.20 14.82 -7.76
C ALA A 14 17.69 14.69 -8.01
N LYS A 15 17.31 13.99 -9.09
CA LYS A 15 15.89 13.68 -9.36
C LYS A 15 15.33 12.87 -8.17
N PRO A 16 14.18 13.25 -7.60
CA PRO A 16 13.62 12.54 -6.44
C PRO A 16 13.38 11.08 -6.78
N GLN A 17 13.80 10.19 -5.88
CA GLN A 17 13.60 8.75 -5.99
C GLN A 17 12.11 8.43 -6.08
N LEU A 18 11.73 7.51 -6.98
CA LEU A 18 10.35 7.05 -7.08
C LEU A 18 9.99 6.22 -5.84
N VAL A 19 8.87 6.55 -5.20
CA VAL A 19 8.22 5.67 -4.22
C VAL A 19 6.89 5.19 -4.79
N PHE A 20 6.67 3.88 -4.79
CA PHE A 20 5.45 3.22 -5.23
C PHE A 20 4.77 2.56 -4.03
N LEU A 21 3.55 2.98 -3.69
CA LEU A 21 2.70 2.31 -2.70
C LEU A 21 1.69 1.38 -3.40
N LEU A 22 1.76 0.08 -3.15
CA LEU A 22 0.80 -0.90 -3.63
C LEU A 22 -0.08 -1.39 -2.48
N LEU A 23 -1.38 -1.19 -2.61
CA LEU A 23 -2.41 -1.66 -1.66
C LEU A 23 -3.15 -2.87 -2.25
N LEU A 24 -2.89 -4.04 -1.68
CA LEU A 24 -3.52 -5.32 -2.01
C LEU A 24 -4.73 -5.54 -1.09
N ASP A 25 -5.82 -4.82 -1.33
CA ASP A 25 -6.98 -4.82 -0.41
C ASP A 25 -7.62 -6.20 -0.30
N GLY A 26 -7.86 -6.64 0.94
CA GLY A 26 -8.28 -8.00 1.29
C GLY A 26 -7.11 -8.92 1.69
N TRP A 27 -5.87 -8.40 1.69
CA TRP A 27 -4.69 -9.13 2.15
C TRP A 27 -4.40 -8.84 3.63
N GLY A 28 -4.98 -9.64 4.52
CA GLY A 28 -4.67 -9.62 5.95
C GLY A 28 -3.58 -10.63 6.33
N VAL A 29 -3.15 -10.53 7.57
CA VAL A 29 -2.18 -11.43 8.20
C VAL A 29 -2.87 -12.17 9.33
N ALA A 30 -2.91 -13.49 9.22
CA ALA A 30 -3.42 -14.39 10.24
C ALA A 30 -2.61 -15.69 10.23
N GLU A 31 -2.74 -16.48 11.29
CA GLU A 31 -2.13 -17.82 11.36
C GLU A 31 -2.59 -18.71 10.20
N LYS A 32 -1.74 -19.69 9.85
CA LYS A 32 -2.00 -20.63 8.77
C LYS A 32 -3.06 -21.65 9.19
N ASN A 33 -4.13 -21.80 8.41
CA ASN A 33 -5.21 -22.76 8.62
C ASN A 33 -5.97 -23.00 7.31
N GLU A 34 -6.97 -23.90 7.29
CA GLU A 34 -7.76 -24.19 6.09
C GLU A 34 -8.70 -23.04 5.63
N ALA A 35 -8.96 -22.03 6.47
CA ALA A 35 -9.79 -20.87 6.13
C ALA A 35 -9.00 -19.71 5.50
N ASN A 36 -7.67 -19.76 5.57
CA ASN A 36 -6.78 -18.70 5.14
C ASN A 36 -6.30 -18.93 3.69
N ALA A 37 -6.98 -18.31 2.72
CA ALA A 37 -6.67 -18.47 1.30
C ALA A 37 -5.27 -17.99 0.94
N ILE A 38 -4.73 -17.00 1.66
CA ILE A 38 -3.38 -16.46 1.42
C ILE A 38 -2.33 -17.52 1.77
N SER A 39 -2.46 -18.17 2.93
CA SER A 39 -1.53 -19.23 3.35
C SER A 39 -1.64 -20.51 2.53
N ASN A 40 -2.79 -20.74 1.89
CA ASN A 40 -3.02 -21.89 1.01
C ASN A 40 -2.64 -21.62 -0.46
N ALA A 41 -2.28 -20.38 -0.80
CA ALA A 41 -1.86 -20.00 -2.14
C ALA A 41 -0.35 -20.14 -2.34
N ARG A 42 0.08 -20.40 -3.58
CA ARG A 42 1.51 -20.40 -3.93
C ARG A 42 2.03 -18.98 -4.14
N ILE A 43 2.52 -18.36 -3.06
CA ILE A 43 2.98 -16.96 -3.02
C ILE A 43 4.52 -16.80 -3.05
N LEU A 44 5.18 -17.33 -4.08
CA LEU A 44 6.65 -17.39 -4.13
C LEU A 44 7.31 -16.00 -4.13
N ASN A 45 6.70 -15.01 -4.77
CA ASN A 45 7.32 -13.69 -4.92
C ASN A 45 7.13 -12.86 -3.65
N PHE A 46 5.92 -12.87 -3.07
CA PHE A 46 5.63 -12.24 -1.80
C PHE A 46 6.50 -12.81 -0.68
N SER A 47 6.54 -14.14 -0.52
CA SER A 47 7.38 -14.77 0.51
C SER A 47 8.87 -14.50 0.31
N LYS A 48 9.35 -14.40 -0.94
CA LYS A 48 10.73 -14.00 -1.20
C LYS A 48 10.99 -12.57 -0.76
N MET A 49 10.09 -11.63 -1.09
CA MET A 49 10.23 -10.24 -0.68
C MET A 49 10.17 -10.10 0.84
N ALA A 50 9.26 -10.81 1.52
CA ALA A 50 9.15 -10.81 2.98
C ALA A 50 10.38 -11.38 3.71
N LYS A 51 11.23 -12.17 3.02
CA LYS A 51 12.50 -12.69 3.55
C LYS A 51 13.69 -11.80 3.26
N GLU A 52 13.68 -11.13 2.10
CA GLU A 52 14.84 -10.36 1.61
C GLU A 52 14.81 -8.88 2.00
N TYR A 53 13.64 -8.37 2.40
CA TYR A 53 13.42 -6.95 2.64
C TYR A 53 12.76 -6.71 4.01
N PRO A 54 12.88 -5.50 4.56
CA PRO A 54 12.21 -5.12 5.80
C PRO A 54 10.71 -5.36 5.74
N THR A 55 10.19 -5.95 6.81
CA THR A 55 8.77 -6.25 6.97
C THR A 55 8.25 -5.76 8.30
N ALA A 56 6.98 -5.38 8.32
CA ALA A 56 6.19 -5.23 9.52
C ALA A 56 4.75 -5.68 9.25
N ILE A 57 3.92 -5.69 10.29
CA ILE A 57 2.47 -5.74 10.13
C ILE A 57 1.86 -4.52 10.83
N LEU A 58 0.74 -4.04 10.31
CA LEU A 58 0.07 -2.83 10.76
C LEU A 58 -1.33 -3.16 11.24
N GLU A 59 -1.77 -2.53 12.31
CA GLU A 59 -3.17 -2.53 12.69
C GLU A 59 -4.01 -1.87 11.60
N ALA A 60 -5.11 -2.52 11.24
CA ALA A 60 -6.04 -2.04 10.22
C ALA A 60 -7.37 -1.55 10.82
N ASN A 61 -7.42 -1.30 12.14
CA ASN A 61 -8.63 -1.02 12.89
C ASN A 61 -9.35 0.25 12.43
N ALA A 62 -10.38 0.14 11.58
CA ALA A 62 -11.25 1.25 11.21
C ALA A 62 -12.60 0.77 10.64
N LEU A 63 -13.64 1.58 10.88
CA LEU A 63 -15.05 1.21 10.71
C LEU A 63 -15.44 0.80 9.28
N ASN A 64 -14.80 1.36 8.26
CA ASN A 64 -15.07 1.04 6.86
C ASN A 64 -13.89 1.37 5.94
N ILE A 65 -13.97 0.94 4.67
CA ILE A 65 -12.91 1.11 3.67
C ILE A 65 -12.52 2.57 3.44
N ASN A 66 -13.48 3.48 3.40
CA ASN A 66 -13.21 4.89 3.16
C ASN A 66 -12.46 5.54 4.34
N ALA A 67 -12.82 5.18 5.58
CA ALA A 67 -12.10 5.61 6.78
C ALA A 67 -10.65 5.09 6.78
N ARG A 68 -10.43 3.84 6.38
CA ARG A 68 -9.07 3.26 6.23
C ARG A 68 -8.21 4.07 5.27
N TYR A 69 -8.76 4.44 4.11
CA TYR A 69 -8.04 5.26 3.14
C TYR A 69 -7.83 6.71 3.60
N LEU A 70 -8.77 7.26 4.36
CA LEU A 70 -8.57 8.56 5.00
C LEU A 70 -7.39 8.54 5.97
N ILE A 71 -7.33 7.53 6.85
CA ILE A 71 -6.23 7.35 7.79
C ILE A 71 -4.90 7.16 7.05
N LEU A 72 -4.87 6.28 6.04
CA LEU A 72 -3.71 6.03 5.18
C LEU A 72 -3.12 7.31 4.57
N GLY A 73 -3.98 8.14 3.99
CA GLY A 73 -3.55 9.34 3.27
C GLY A 73 -3.27 10.53 4.19
N SER A 74 -4.09 10.72 5.23
CA SER A 74 -3.94 11.83 6.18
C SER A 74 -2.82 11.61 7.21
N GLY A 75 -2.46 10.36 7.49
CA GLY A 75 -1.57 10.03 8.59
C GLY A 75 -2.14 10.36 9.97
N LEU A 76 -3.46 10.51 10.08
CA LEU A 76 -4.17 10.75 11.34
C LEU A 76 -4.67 9.44 11.95
N ALA A 77 -4.55 9.30 13.26
CA ALA A 77 -5.19 8.23 14.00
C ALA A 77 -6.72 8.28 13.87
N VAL A 78 -7.38 7.12 14.04
CA VAL A 78 -8.84 6.95 13.98
C VAL A 78 -9.58 7.95 14.89
N SER A 79 -9.01 8.27 16.05
CA SER A 79 -9.59 9.21 17.01
C SER A 79 -9.66 10.66 16.52
N ASP A 80 -8.88 11.02 15.50
CA ASP A 80 -8.66 12.40 15.05
C ASP A 80 -9.26 12.69 13.66
N GLU A 81 -10.07 11.78 13.12
CA GLU A 81 -10.67 11.86 11.75
C GLU A 81 -11.55 13.10 11.47
N THR A 82 -11.82 13.92 12.50
CA THR A 82 -12.57 15.19 12.40
C THR A 82 -11.67 16.42 12.23
N GLN A 83 -10.35 16.28 12.35
CA GLN A 83 -9.39 17.38 12.22
C GLN A 83 -9.10 17.75 10.76
N ALA A 84 -8.53 18.95 10.58
CA ALA A 84 -8.56 19.75 9.36
C ALA A 84 -7.95 19.08 8.10
N ILE A 85 -8.58 19.42 6.98
CA ILE A 85 -8.36 18.94 5.62
C ILE A 85 -7.22 19.75 4.97
N GLY A 86 -6.23 19.10 4.36
CA GLY A 86 -5.22 19.74 3.52
C GLY A 86 -3.74 19.44 3.83
N ASN A 87 -3.45 18.70 4.90
CA ASN A 87 -2.09 18.29 5.26
C ASN A 87 -1.87 16.78 5.03
N ASP A 88 -2.64 16.16 4.13
CA ASP A 88 -2.48 14.77 3.73
C ASP A 88 -1.24 14.56 2.82
N LEU A 89 -0.85 13.30 2.65
CA LEU A 89 0.28 12.88 1.83
C LEU A 89 0.26 13.51 0.43
N SER A 90 -0.89 13.47 -0.24
CA SER A 90 -1.00 13.97 -1.61
C SER A 90 -0.86 15.49 -1.64
N SER A 91 -1.45 16.20 -0.67
CA SER A 91 -1.32 17.65 -0.54
C SER A 91 0.14 18.07 -0.30
N ILE A 92 0.88 17.35 0.54
CA ILE A 92 2.31 17.62 0.79
C ILE A 92 3.15 17.39 -0.47
N ILE A 93 2.97 16.25 -1.16
CA ILE A 93 3.68 15.94 -2.40
C ILE A 93 3.42 17.00 -3.48
N SER A 94 2.16 17.45 -3.61
CA SER A 94 1.79 18.51 -4.53
C SER A 94 2.41 19.86 -4.14
N GLY A 95 2.43 20.19 -2.84
CA GLY A 95 2.98 21.43 -2.30
C GLY A 95 4.49 21.61 -2.59
N VAL A 96 5.25 20.52 -2.62
CA VAL A 96 6.67 20.54 -3.02
C VAL A 96 6.88 20.40 -4.55
N GLY A 97 5.81 20.42 -5.34
CA GLY A 97 5.85 20.43 -6.81
C GLY A 97 6.13 19.07 -7.45
N LEU A 98 6.06 17.97 -6.70
CA LEU A 98 6.29 16.63 -7.22
C LEU A 98 5.04 16.05 -7.88
N LYS A 99 5.25 15.16 -8.86
CA LYS A 99 4.16 14.53 -9.61
C LYS A 99 3.76 13.22 -8.98
N GLN A 100 2.45 12.97 -8.93
CA GLN A 100 1.88 11.76 -8.36
C GLN A 100 0.79 11.14 -9.23
N LEU A 101 0.65 9.82 -9.15
CA LEU A 101 -0.38 9.07 -9.86
C LEU A 101 -1.12 8.15 -8.90
N LYS A 102 -2.45 8.12 -9.04
CA LYS A 102 -3.32 7.16 -8.38
C LYS A 102 -3.92 6.20 -9.38
N ILE A 103 -3.75 4.90 -9.15
CA ILE A 103 -4.33 3.83 -9.97
C ILE A 103 -5.29 3.04 -9.07
N PHE A 104 -6.55 2.91 -9.46
CA PHE A 104 -7.53 2.18 -8.66
C PHE A 104 -8.59 1.55 -9.53
N ASP A 105 -9.18 0.47 -9.07
CA ASP A 105 -10.41 -0.04 -9.65
C ASP A 105 -11.66 0.74 -9.20
N SER A 106 -12.79 0.46 -9.83
CA SER A 106 -14.07 1.12 -9.56
C SER A 106 -14.52 1.00 -8.10
N GLU A 107 -14.20 -0.11 -7.41
CA GLU A 107 -14.56 -0.33 -6.00
C GLU A 107 -13.73 0.52 -5.03
N ARG A 108 -12.65 1.13 -5.51
CA ARG A 108 -11.76 2.01 -4.73
C ARG A 108 -11.74 3.45 -5.22
N LEU A 109 -12.70 3.82 -6.08
CA LEU A 109 -12.78 5.17 -6.62
C LEU A 109 -12.84 6.20 -5.51
N ALA A 110 -13.87 6.20 -4.66
CA ALA A 110 -13.99 7.20 -3.59
C ALA A 110 -12.85 7.09 -2.56
N ALA A 111 -12.48 5.86 -2.21
CA ALA A 111 -11.47 5.56 -1.20
C ALA A 111 -10.09 6.15 -1.56
N LEU A 112 -9.53 5.78 -2.72
CA LEU A 112 -8.19 6.25 -3.12
C LEU A 112 -8.20 7.67 -3.70
N SER A 113 -9.34 8.18 -4.20
CA SER A 113 -9.42 9.57 -4.64
C SER A 113 -9.65 10.53 -3.47
N SER A 114 -10.92 10.71 -3.09
CA SER A 114 -11.35 11.74 -2.15
C SER A 114 -10.89 11.45 -0.73
N PHE A 115 -11.15 10.26 -0.20
CA PHE A 115 -10.83 9.96 1.20
C PHE A 115 -9.33 10.00 1.46
N PHE A 116 -8.52 9.39 0.60
CA PHE A 116 -7.06 9.48 0.68
C PHE A 116 -6.52 10.92 0.60
N ASN A 117 -7.24 11.84 -0.08
CA ASN A 117 -6.93 13.28 -0.12
C ASN A 117 -7.63 14.07 0.99
N GLY A 118 -7.88 13.46 2.15
CA GLY A 118 -8.53 14.17 3.26
C GLY A 118 -9.97 14.59 2.96
N ARG A 119 -10.71 13.79 2.18
CA ARG A 119 -12.08 14.07 1.68
C ARG A 119 -12.16 15.20 0.63
N ARG A 120 -11.05 15.53 -0.03
CA ARG A 120 -11.02 16.49 -1.15
C ARG A 120 -11.47 15.82 -2.45
N GLU A 121 -12.50 16.36 -3.09
CA GLU A 121 -13.01 15.82 -4.36
C GLU A 121 -12.20 16.25 -5.59
N GLU A 122 -11.54 17.40 -5.52
CA GLU A 122 -10.73 17.94 -6.61
C GLU A 122 -9.32 17.36 -6.63
N ARG A 123 -8.77 17.19 -7.84
CA ARG A 123 -7.37 16.79 -8.02
C ARG A 123 -6.43 17.92 -7.60
N LEU A 124 -5.31 17.53 -7.01
CA LEU A 124 -4.24 18.46 -6.66
C LEU A 124 -3.35 18.77 -7.88
N PRO A 125 -2.66 19.93 -7.92
CA PRO A 125 -1.63 20.19 -8.91
C PRO A 125 -0.57 19.08 -8.95
N GLY A 126 -0.31 18.53 -10.15
CA GLY A 126 0.65 17.45 -10.34
C GLY A 126 0.11 16.05 -10.01
N GLU A 127 -1.17 15.91 -9.65
CA GLU A 127 -1.85 14.64 -9.41
C GLU A 127 -2.66 14.18 -10.63
N ASP A 128 -2.43 12.94 -11.06
CA ASP A 128 -3.24 12.25 -12.07
C ASP A 128 -3.99 11.07 -11.43
N TRP A 129 -5.21 10.78 -11.91
CA TRP A 129 -5.97 9.59 -11.53
C TRP A 129 -6.23 8.70 -12.74
N LEU A 130 -6.03 7.41 -12.57
CA LEU A 130 -6.26 6.36 -13.57
C LEU A 130 -7.22 5.29 -13.02
N PRO A 131 -8.54 5.48 -13.18
CA PRO A 131 -9.52 4.45 -12.82
C PRO A 131 -9.45 3.29 -13.82
N ILE A 132 -9.56 2.06 -13.33
CA ILE A 132 -9.58 0.82 -14.11
C ILE A 132 -10.90 0.09 -13.85
N SER A 133 -11.66 -0.27 -14.89
CA SER A 133 -12.88 -1.05 -14.68
C SER A 133 -12.54 -2.48 -14.22
N LEU A 134 -13.30 -2.97 -13.24
CA LEU A 134 -13.33 -4.39 -12.89
C LEU A 134 -14.00 -5.24 -13.97
N GLU A 135 -14.80 -4.62 -14.83
CA GLU A 135 -15.59 -5.29 -15.85
C GLU A 135 -14.82 -5.51 -17.16
N ASP A 136 -15.19 -6.57 -17.86
CA ASP A 136 -14.76 -6.80 -19.24
C ASP A 136 -15.65 -6.09 -20.27
N ASP A 137 -15.42 -6.36 -21.55
CA ASP A 137 -16.13 -5.71 -22.66
C ASP A 137 -17.63 -6.06 -22.72
N LYS A 138 -18.07 -7.07 -21.95
CA LYS A 138 -19.48 -7.46 -21.80
C LYS A 138 -20.12 -6.89 -20.53
N GLN A 139 -19.42 -6.03 -19.78
CA GLN A 139 -19.87 -5.48 -18.50
C GLN A 139 -20.03 -6.55 -17.40
N GLU A 140 -19.24 -7.63 -17.47
CA GLU A 140 -19.18 -8.65 -16.43
C GLU A 140 -17.91 -8.48 -15.58
N ILE A 141 -18.03 -8.62 -14.26
CA ILE A 141 -16.89 -8.52 -13.33
C ILE A 141 -15.85 -9.59 -13.69
N ASN A 142 -14.64 -9.15 -14.04
CA ASN A 142 -13.53 -10.00 -14.46
C ASN A 142 -12.25 -9.63 -13.70
N VAL A 143 -12.12 -10.17 -12.49
CA VAL A 143 -11.01 -9.88 -11.58
C VAL A 143 -9.62 -10.20 -12.18
N PRO A 144 -9.37 -11.35 -12.83
CA PRO A 144 -8.08 -11.61 -13.46
C PRO A 144 -7.69 -10.55 -14.51
N LEU A 145 -8.67 -10.07 -15.30
CA LEU A 145 -8.45 -9.01 -16.28
C LEU A 145 -8.15 -7.67 -15.59
N ALA A 146 -8.89 -7.34 -14.52
CA ALA A 146 -8.67 -6.13 -13.75
C ALA A 146 -7.27 -6.07 -13.12
N VAL A 147 -6.84 -7.15 -12.46
CA VAL A 147 -5.47 -7.29 -11.92
C VAL A 147 -4.44 -7.08 -13.02
N LYS A 148 -4.60 -7.75 -14.17
CA LYS A 148 -3.69 -7.57 -15.31
C LYS A 148 -3.65 -6.12 -15.79
N ARG A 149 -4.79 -5.43 -15.86
CA ARG A 149 -4.86 -4.01 -16.27
C ARG A 149 -4.15 -3.12 -15.26
N ILE A 150 -4.45 -3.22 -13.96
CA ILE A 150 -3.83 -2.41 -12.89
C ILE A 150 -2.31 -2.56 -12.89
N PHE A 151 -1.79 -3.79 -12.89
CA PHE A 151 -0.34 -4.02 -12.84
C PHE A 151 0.36 -3.60 -14.14
N ARG A 152 -0.29 -3.79 -15.31
CA ARG A 152 0.25 -3.31 -16.58
C ARG A 152 0.38 -1.79 -16.61
N GLU A 153 -0.66 -1.07 -16.18
CA GLU A 153 -0.61 0.39 -16.13
C GLU A 153 0.36 0.89 -15.06
N SER A 154 0.47 0.18 -13.93
CA SER A 154 1.49 0.44 -12.90
C SER A 154 2.91 0.37 -13.47
N VAL A 155 3.25 -0.72 -14.17
CA VAL A 155 4.56 -0.89 -14.84
C VAL A 155 4.79 0.19 -15.90
N LYS A 156 3.78 0.55 -16.69
CA LYS A 156 3.88 1.66 -17.66
C LYS A 156 4.14 3.00 -16.98
N ALA A 157 3.46 3.28 -15.87
CA ALA A 157 3.64 4.51 -15.12
C ALA A 157 5.06 4.62 -14.56
N VAL A 158 5.60 3.54 -13.98
CA VAL A 158 7.00 3.46 -13.54
C VAL A 158 7.95 3.71 -14.72
N LYS A 159 7.74 3.03 -15.86
CA LYS A 159 8.55 3.21 -17.09
C LYS A 159 8.55 4.63 -17.65
N SER A 160 7.46 5.36 -17.46
CA SER A 160 7.37 6.73 -17.96
C SER A 160 8.37 7.67 -17.28
N GLY A 161 8.76 7.38 -16.04
CA GLY A 161 9.59 8.27 -15.22
C GLY A 161 8.96 9.65 -14.97
N LYS A 162 7.64 9.81 -15.21
CA LYS A 162 6.88 11.05 -15.07
C LYS A 162 6.56 11.38 -13.61
N TYR A 163 6.38 10.36 -12.77
CA TYR A 163 5.88 10.49 -11.40
C TYR A 163 6.99 10.22 -10.38
N ASN A 164 6.91 10.91 -9.25
CA ASN A 164 7.77 10.72 -8.08
C ASN A 164 7.08 9.84 -7.03
N PHE A 165 5.75 9.89 -6.98
CA PHE A 165 4.94 8.99 -6.16
C PHE A 165 3.88 8.30 -7.01
N ILE A 166 3.69 7.00 -6.80
CA ILE A 166 2.57 6.26 -7.40
C ILE A 166 1.90 5.47 -6.30
N VAL A 167 0.57 5.56 -6.20
CA VAL A 167 -0.22 4.66 -5.35
C VAL A 167 -1.19 3.86 -6.21
N ALA A 168 -1.18 2.54 -6.05
CA ALA A 168 -2.09 1.65 -6.73
C ALA A 168 -2.90 0.83 -5.72
N ALA A 169 -4.22 0.90 -5.79
CA ALA A 169 -5.13 0.06 -5.03
C ALA A 169 -5.73 -1.04 -5.92
N CYS A 170 -5.70 -2.27 -5.43
CA CYS A 170 -6.30 -3.42 -6.11
C CYS A 170 -7.25 -4.14 -5.14
N SER A 171 -8.56 -3.98 -5.35
CA SER A 171 -9.62 -4.63 -4.56
C SER A 171 -9.89 -6.08 -4.96
N ALA A 172 -9.16 -6.61 -5.94
CA ALA A 172 -9.36 -7.93 -6.52
C ALA A 172 -9.52 -9.05 -5.47
N LEU A 173 -8.69 -9.01 -4.42
CA LEU A 173 -8.70 -10.04 -3.39
C LEU A 173 -9.93 -9.88 -2.48
N ASP A 174 -10.23 -8.67 -2.01
CA ASP A 174 -11.45 -8.34 -1.26
C ASP A 174 -12.74 -8.70 -2.02
N VAL A 175 -12.84 -8.36 -3.30
CA VAL A 175 -13.99 -8.68 -4.15
C VAL A 175 -14.20 -10.20 -4.25
N LYS A 176 -13.12 -10.97 -4.41
CA LYS A 176 -13.21 -12.44 -4.49
C LYS A 176 -13.49 -13.09 -3.16
N ALA A 177 -12.88 -12.59 -2.09
CA ALA A 177 -13.10 -13.09 -0.74
C ALA A 177 -14.54 -12.85 -0.29
N SER A 178 -15.09 -11.66 -0.57
CA SER A 178 -16.51 -11.33 -0.32
C SER A 178 -17.49 -12.26 -1.06
N GLY A 179 -17.10 -12.77 -2.22
CA GLY A 179 -17.87 -13.77 -2.96
C GLY A 179 -17.92 -15.16 -2.31
N GLY A 180 -17.01 -15.47 -1.38
CA GLY A 180 -17.01 -16.71 -0.59
C GLY A 180 -16.47 -17.96 -1.30
N ASP A 181 -16.00 -17.87 -2.56
CA ASP A 181 -15.35 -18.99 -3.24
C ASP A 181 -13.87 -19.07 -2.86
N PHE A 182 -13.56 -19.94 -1.90
CA PHE A 182 -12.20 -20.16 -1.41
C PHE A 182 -11.20 -20.50 -2.53
N ALA A 183 -11.57 -21.38 -3.47
CA ALA A 183 -10.66 -21.82 -4.52
C ALA A 183 -10.37 -20.69 -5.51
N ASP A 184 -11.36 -19.85 -5.79
CA ASP A 184 -11.18 -18.66 -6.63
C ASP A 184 -10.39 -17.55 -5.90
N THR A 185 -10.58 -17.37 -4.59
CA THR A 185 -9.75 -16.48 -3.77
C THR A 185 -8.29 -16.92 -3.78
N VAL A 186 -8.00 -18.21 -3.55
CA VAL A 186 -6.63 -18.77 -3.62
C VAL A 186 -6.00 -18.48 -4.99
N LYS A 187 -6.70 -18.75 -6.09
CA LYS A 187 -6.20 -18.45 -7.45
C LYS A 187 -5.92 -16.96 -7.65
N THR A 188 -6.74 -16.09 -7.05
CA THR A 188 -6.58 -14.64 -7.14
C THR A 188 -5.32 -14.18 -6.41
N VAL A 189 -5.02 -14.75 -5.24
CA VAL A 189 -3.75 -14.54 -4.53
C VAL A 189 -2.57 -14.92 -5.43
N GLU A 190 -2.61 -16.06 -6.11
CA GLU A 190 -1.53 -16.51 -7.02
C GLU A 190 -1.39 -15.64 -8.29
N ILE A 191 -2.48 -15.05 -8.78
CA ILE A 191 -2.44 -14.09 -9.90
C ILE A 191 -1.74 -12.81 -9.44
N LEU A 192 -2.10 -12.29 -8.26
CA LEU A 192 -1.46 -11.11 -7.66
C LEU A 192 0.02 -11.35 -7.40
N ASP A 193 0.40 -12.49 -6.82
CA ASP A 193 1.81 -12.83 -6.56
C ASP A 193 2.66 -12.83 -7.84
N ARG A 194 2.14 -13.39 -8.94
CA ARG A 194 2.85 -13.35 -10.24
C ARG A 194 2.98 -11.94 -10.79
N ALA A 195 1.96 -11.11 -10.62
CA ALA A 195 1.97 -9.72 -11.08
C ALA A 195 2.94 -8.86 -10.25
N LEU A 196 3.03 -9.10 -8.94
CA LEU A 196 3.98 -8.44 -8.02
C LEU A 196 5.41 -8.52 -8.53
N LYS A 197 5.85 -9.70 -9.00
CA LYS A 197 7.20 -9.89 -9.53
C LYS A 197 7.57 -8.86 -10.61
N SER A 198 6.64 -8.62 -11.55
CA SER A 198 6.89 -7.75 -12.69
C SER A 198 6.95 -6.28 -12.27
N LEU A 199 6.10 -5.87 -11.32
CA LEU A 199 6.12 -4.52 -10.77
C LEU A 199 7.36 -4.27 -9.93
N ALA A 200 7.70 -5.19 -9.02
CA ALA A 200 8.88 -5.08 -8.17
C ALA A 200 10.17 -4.96 -8.98
N SER A 201 10.33 -5.78 -10.02
CA SER A 201 11.48 -5.68 -10.93
C SER A 201 11.57 -4.30 -11.57
N GLU A 202 10.46 -3.77 -12.09
CA GLU A 202 10.48 -2.48 -12.79
C GLU A 202 10.77 -1.31 -11.84
N VAL A 203 10.24 -1.35 -10.61
CA VAL A 203 10.52 -0.32 -9.60
C VAL A 203 12.00 -0.34 -9.22
N LEU A 204 12.57 -1.53 -8.99
CA LEU A 204 13.99 -1.70 -8.66
C LEU A 204 14.91 -1.30 -9.81
N ASP A 205 14.58 -1.63 -11.07
CA ASP A 205 15.35 -1.22 -12.26
C ASP A 205 15.44 0.31 -12.41
N ARG A 206 14.49 1.05 -11.80
CA ARG A 206 14.47 2.51 -11.71
C ARG A 206 15.12 3.06 -10.45
N GLN A 207 15.77 2.21 -9.65
CA GLN A 207 16.28 2.55 -8.33
C GLN A 207 15.18 3.13 -7.43
N GLY A 208 13.93 2.74 -7.64
CA GLY A 208 12.79 3.18 -6.82
C GLY A 208 12.58 2.29 -5.59
N ILE A 209 11.61 2.65 -4.78
CA ILE A 209 11.17 1.90 -3.60
C ILE A 209 9.73 1.47 -3.82
N LEU A 210 9.46 0.17 -3.68
CA LEU A 210 8.10 -0.39 -3.67
C LEU A 210 7.71 -0.70 -2.23
N VAL A 211 6.65 -0.05 -1.75
CA VAL A 211 5.99 -0.34 -0.48
C VAL A 211 4.75 -1.17 -0.77
N ILE A 212 4.66 -2.37 -0.21
CA ILE A 212 3.51 -3.27 -0.36
C ILE A 212 2.75 -3.29 0.96
N SER A 213 1.46 -3.00 0.93
CA SER A 213 0.57 -3.09 2.08
C SER A 213 -0.86 -3.42 1.65
N SER A 214 -1.81 -3.24 2.56
CA SER A 214 -3.25 -3.39 2.34
C SER A 214 -3.99 -2.42 3.25
N SER A 215 -5.20 -1.99 2.87
CA SER A 215 -6.05 -1.25 3.81
C SER A 215 -6.82 -2.17 4.76
N SER A 216 -7.01 -3.45 4.39
CA SER A 216 -7.82 -4.39 5.16
C SER A 216 -7.51 -5.86 4.87
N GLY A 217 -7.81 -6.72 5.84
CA GLY A 217 -7.92 -8.17 5.62
C GLY A 217 -9.28 -8.57 5.05
N ASN A 218 -9.33 -9.78 4.49
CA ASN A 218 -10.54 -10.51 4.09
C ASN A 218 -10.15 -11.98 3.78
N ALA A 219 -9.25 -12.17 2.82
CA ALA A 219 -8.90 -13.49 2.29
C ALA A 219 -8.14 -14.40 3.25
N GLU A 220 -7.60 -13.87 4.34
CA GLU A 220 -6.98 -14.66 5.40
C GLU A 220 -7.98 -15.35 6.32
N ARG A 221 -9.28 -15.04 6.21
CA ARG A 221 -10.36 -15.64 7.00
C ARG A 221 -11.65 -15.75 6.18
N LEU A 222 -11.79 -16.84 5.42
CA LEU A 222 -13.01 -17.12 4.62
C LEU A 222 -14.05 -18.00 5.32
N LYS A 223 -13.77 -18.38 6.56
CA LYS A 223 -14.56 -19.32 7.35
C LYS A 223 -14.32 -19.07 8.82
N ASP A 224 -15.40 -19.05 9.60
CA ASP A 224 -15.31 -19.02 11.06
C ASP A 224 -14.93 -20.42 11.56
N MET A 225 -13.75 -20.52 12.17
CA MET A 225 -13.19 -21.80 12.61
C MET A 225 -13.93 -22.42 13.81
N ALA A 226 -14.75 -21.66 14.54
CA ALA A 226 -15.50 -22.15 15.68
C ALA A 226 -16.86 -22.73 15.26
N THR A 227 -17.49 -22.14 14.25
CA THR A 227 -18.85 -22.49 13.79
C THR A 227 -18.86 -23.28 12.49
N ASP A 228 -17.73 -23.34 11.77
CA ASP A 228 -17.60 -23.94 10.43
C ASP A 228 -18.35 -23.19 9.33
N LEU A 229 -18.93 -22.02 9.62
CA LEU A 229 -19.72 -21.24 8.68
C LEU A 229 -18.85 -20.34 7.80
N PRO A 230 -19.27 -20.05 6.56
CA PRO A 230 -18.60 -19.04 5.72
C PRO A 230 -18.53 -17.68 6.43
N ASP A 231 -17.38 -17.03 6.35
CA ASP A 231 -17.19 -15.65 6.77
C ASP A 231 -16.48 -14.90 5.66
N ASN A 232 -17.20 -14.00 4.99
CA ASN A 232 -16.75 -13.34 3.77
C ASN A 232 -16.50 -11.85 4.01
N ASN A 233 -16.53 -11.42 5.27
CA ASN A 233 -16.49 -10.02 5.63
C ASN A 233 -15.04 -9.53 5.69
N ILE A 234 -14.87 -8.25 5.38
CA ILE A 234 -13.63 -7.53 5.69
C ILE A 234 -13.31 -7.72 7.18
N THR A 235 -12.03 -7.96 7.46
CA THR A 235 -11.53 -8.18 8.82
C THR A 235 -10.71 -6.99 9.32
N ASP A 236 -10.55 -6.94 10.64
CA ASP A 236 -9.60 -6.07 11.34
C ASP A 236 -8.25 -6.75 11.60
N ASN A 237 -7.98 -7.89 10.96
CA ASN A 237 -6.68 -8.52 11.08
C ASN A 237 -5.57 -7.57 10.61
N PRO A 238 -4.38 -7.63 11.21
CA PRO A 238 -3.25 -6.82 10.77
C PRO A 238 -2.94 -7.02 9.29
N VAL A 239 -2.40 -6.00 8.65
CA VAL A 239 -2.04 -6.00 7.22
C VAL A 239 -0.52 -5.98 7.05
N PRO A 240 0.03 -6.53 5.95
CA PRO A 240 1.48 -6.53 5.75
C PRO A 240 2.00 -5.11 5.50
N LEU A 241 3.26 -4.88 5.81
CA LEU A 241 4.08 -3.80 5.26
C LEU A 241 5.41 -4.39 4.80
N ILE A 242 5.75 -4.24 3.53
CA ILE A 242 7.04 -4.68 2.98
C ILE A 242 7.67 -3.53 2.21
N ILE A 243 8.93 -3.22 2.50
CA ILE A 243 9.66 -2.10 1.88
C ILE A 243 10.76 -2.64 0.99
N VAL A 244 10.49 -2.67 -0.32
CA VAL A 244 11.35 -3.26 -1.34
C VAL A 244 12.15 -2.18 -2.05
N GLY A 245 13.45 -2.13 -1.81
CA GLY A 245 14.38 -1.20 -2.47
C GLY A 245 15.83 -1.69 -2.31
N ASP A 246 16.72 -1.35 -3.24
CA ASP A 246 18.11 -1.84 -3.20
C ASP A 246 18.81 -1.49 -1.88
N ASP A 247 18.57 -0.29 -1.36
CA ASP A 247 19.13 0.17 -0.09
C ASP A 247 18.55 -0.54 1.14
N PHE A 248 17.45 -1.29 1.00
CA PHE A 248 16.79 -2.00 2.08
C PHE A 248 17.08 -3.51 2.06
N LYS A 249 17.62 -4.03 0.95
CA LYS A 249 17.82 -5.47 0.79
C LYS A 249 18.77 -6.03 1.86
N GLY A 250 18.31 -7.02 2.61
CA GLY A 250 19.06 -7.68 3.67
C GLY A 250 19.32 -6.80 4.90
N LYS A 251 18.64 -5.66 5.03
CA LYS A 251 18.73 -4.78 6.21
C LYS A 251 17.52 -4.94 7.11
N THR A 252 17.71 -4.71 8.40
CA THR A 252 16.65 -4.55 9.40
C THR A 252 16.45 -3.05 9.65
N ILE A 253 15.21 -2.62 9.85
CA ILE A 253 14.83 -1.20 10.06
C ILE A 253 14.49 -0.89 11.53
N GLY A 254 15.14 -1.59 12.47
CA GLY A 254 14.84 -1.46 13.90
C GLY A 254 13.52 -2.14 14.34
N LEU A 255 12.79 -2.73 13.40
CA LEU A 255 11.62 -3.57 13.66
C LEU A 255 11.99 -5.06 13.73
N LYS A 256 11.14 -5.85 14.40
CA LYS A 256 11.34 -7.29 14.51
C LYS A 256 11.16 -7.95 13.14
N ASP A 257 12.19 -8.65 12.67
CA ASP A 257 12.13 -9.41 11.42
C ASP A 257 11.16 -10.60 11.53
N ALA A 258 10.45 -10.89 10.44
CA ALA A 258 9.56 -12.03 10.35
C ALA A 258 10.37 -13.34 10.31
N PRO A 259 10.21 -14.26 11.28
CA PRO A 259 10.91 -15.55 11.26
C PRO A 259 10.57 -16.32 9.98
N ASP A 260 11.59 -16.64 9.18
CA ASP A 260 11.43 -17.27 7.86
C ASP A 260 10.44 -16.54 6.92
N GLY A 261 10.29 -15.22 7.06
CA GLY A 261 9.33 -14.42 6.31
C GLY A 261 7.86 -14.67 6.66
N ASP A 262 7.59 -15.32 7.80
CA ASP A 262 6.24 -15.57 8.29
C ASP A 262 5.70 -14.39 9.09
N LEU A 263 4.93 -13.54 8.42
CA LEU A 263 4.39 -12.31 9.00
C LEU A 263 3.40 -12.58 10.14
N SER A 264 2.76 -13.75 10.22
CA SER A 264 1.78 -14.05 11.27
C SER A 264 2.42 -14.24 12.66
N LEU A 265 3.74 -14.29 12.73
CA LEU A 265 4.52 -14.39 13.97
C LEU A 265 4.98 -13.03 14.52
N LEU A 266 4.58 -11.95 13.85
CA LEU A 266 4.85 -10.57 14.26
C LEU A 266 3.69 -10.03 15.10
N ALA A 267 4.04 -9.11 16.01
CA ALA A 267 3.06 -8.19 16.58
C ALA A 267 2.99 -6.94 15.69
N PRO A 268 1.84 -6.25 15.61
CA PRO A 268 1.75 -4.98 14.91
C PRO A 268 2.80 -3.98 15.40
N ALA A 269 3.56 -3.42 14.45
CA ALA A 269 4.59 -2.42 14.73
C ALA A 269 4.05 -0.98 14.66
N GLY A 270 2.87 -0.81 14.09
CA GLY A 270 2.20 0.46 13.87
C GLY A 270 0.79 0.22 13.33
N SER A 271 0.22 1.25 12.70
CA SER A 271 -1.12 1.22 12.12
C SER A 271 -1.14 1.85 10.72
N LEU A 272 -2.30 1.87 10.08
CA LEU A 272 -2.47 2.53 8.77
C LEU A 272 -2.05 4.02 8.77
N SER A 273 -2.14 4.73 9.91
CA SER A 273 -1.74 6.15 9.99
C SER A 273 -0.25 6.36 9.78
N ASP A 274 0.56 5.30 9.94
CA ASP A 274 2.01 5.38 9.85
C ASP A 274 2.50 5.28 8.39
N ILE A 275 1.62 4.93 7.44
CA ILE A 275 1.99 4.79 6.02
C ILE A 275 2.34 6.14 5.40
N ALA A 276 1.51 7.18 5.53
CA ALA A 276 1.83 8.49 4.94
C ALA A 276 3.16 9.07 5.45
N PRO A 277 3.43 9.14 6.77
CA PRO A 277 4.73 9.54 7.31
C PRO A 277 5.90 8.69 6.80
N THR A 278 5.71 7.37 6.70
CA THR A 278 6.72 6.44 6.16
C THR A 278 7.02 6.74 4.69
N ILE A 279 6.01 6.99 3.86
CA ILE A 279 6.19 7.33 2.44
C ILE A 279 6.92 8.68 2.31
N LEU A 280 6.53 9.71 3.07
CA LEU A 280 7.21 11.00 3.05
C LEU A 280 8.68 10.87 3.43
N ASN A 281 8.98 10.09 4.48
CA ASN A 281 10.34 9.82 4.90
C ASN A 281 11.17 9.11 3.81
N LEU A 282 10.61 8.08 3.16
CA LEU A 282 11.25 7.39 2.04
C LEU A 282 11.47 8.31 0.82
N MET A 283 10.65 9.34 0.64
CA MET A 283 10.80 10.36 -0.39
C MET A 283 11.78 11.48 0.01
N GLY A 284 12.28 11.49 1.25
CA GLY A 284 13.11 12.58 1.77
C GLY A 284 12.34 13.89 1.98
N ILE A 285 11.03 13.81 2.26
CA ILE A 285 10.15 14.94 2.50
C ILE A 285 9.79 14.98 3.99
N GLU A 286 9.85 16.16 4.60
CA GLU A 286 9.43 16.34 5.99
C GLU A 286 7.91 16.09 6.13
N LYS A 287 7.53 15.36 7.18
CA LYS A 287 6.11 15.16 7.52
C LYS A 287 5.50 16.44 8.09
N ASP A 288 4.21 16.65 7.85
CA ASP A 288 3.49 17.73 8.50
C ASP A 288 3.35 17.47 10.02
N ALA A 289 3.40 18.53 10.82
CA ALA A 289 3.26 18.44 12.27
C ALA A 289 1.87 17.93 12.70
N GLY A 290 0.86 18.09 11.85
CA GLY A 290 -0.50 17.58 12.05
C GLY A 290 -0.64 16.07 11.85
N MET A 291 0.30 15.39 11.17
CA MET A 291 0.27 13.92 11.07
C MET A 291 0.64 13.29 12.41
N SER A 292 -0.30 12.60 13.05
CA SER A 292 -0.07 11.91 14.32
C SER A 292 0.63 10.57 14.16
N GLY A 293 0.56 9.94 12.98
CA GLY A 293 1.36 8.78 12.62
C GLY A 293 2.86 9.06 12.61
N ILE A 294 3.65 8.01 12.72
CA ILE A 294 5.11 8.03 12.74
C ILE A 294 5.68 7.22 11.57
N SER A 295 6.86 7.59 11.09
CA SER A 295 7.57 6.77 10.11
C SER A 295 8.01 5.46 10.76
N LEU A 296 7.83 4.35 10.07
CA LEU A 296 8.26 3.01 10.50
C LEU A 296 9.68 2.66 10.04
N VAL A 297 10.32 3.60 9.33
CA VAL A 297 11.72 3.53 8.93
C VAL A 297 12.42 4.81 9.35
N ASP A 298 13.70 4.66 9.68
CA ASP A 298 14.60 5.80 9.81
C ASP A 298 14.95 6.29 8.39
N GLY A 299 14.95 7.62 8.23
CA GLY A 299 15.28 8.26 6.95
C GLY A 299 16.72 8.01 6.52
N LYS A 300 16.99 8.29 5.24
CA LYS A 300 18.36 8.50 4.77
C LYS A 300 18.94 9.79 5.33
#